data_AF-A0A355XRV2-F1
#
_entry.id   AF-A0A355XRV2-F1
#
_cell.length_a   1.000
_cell.length_b   1.000
_cell.length_c   1.000
_cell.angle_alpha   90.00
_cell.angle_beta   90.00
_cell.angle_gamma   90.00
#
_symmetry.space_group_name_H-M   'P 1'
#
loop_
_entity.id
_entity.type
_entity.pdbx_description
1 polymer ?
#
loop_
_entity_poly.entity_id
_entity_poly.type
_entity_poly.pdbx_seq_one_letter_code
_entity_poly.pdbx_strand_id
1 'polypeptide(L)'
;MPDKEISVEDFQSQIQSVKSLAITGFRWSGTPQLLLRLVRETFDNTGSPSGITILFTSSPTDPGLDHLAHEDLLHCSFGSYYGSIPQIRVLVQTNKIQAYSLPQGQLSLLFREIGRGSPGLISTVGRHTFVDPEVTGGKLNACTTADVVTPLQINGDDYLFYHARPVDAALIRGTIADTQGNISMCHEPVKTEFLAMAQAARTSGGRVFVQVEKTISEKLPPADVDLPAHLVDSVIVCADVEKDHRHTNLYDFNAGLLNHGKYTNTVQPDSDPLYKKLIARRALRELQHDQHIILGQGVPELTGVYAKADPQHYSHMLTYMESGVIGGIPERRPDFGVALDPDSFLTQDNQFVGFNGGP
;
A
#
# COMPACT_ATOMS: atom_id res chain seq x y z
N MET A 1 11.14 24.51 -8.83
CA MET A 1 10.95 23.10 -9.22
C MET A 1 11.84 22.64 -10.37
N PRO A 2 12.60 23.52 -11.09
CA PRO A 2 13.02 23.19 -12.45
C PRO A 2 13.94 21.96 -12.53
N ASP A 3 14.54 21.54 -11.41
CA ASP A 3 15.47 20.41 -11.39
C ASP A 3 14.83 19.06 -10.94
N LYS A 4 13.55 19.04 -10.55
CA LYS A 4 12.88 17.83 -10.04
C LYS A 4 11.68 17.38 -10.85
N GLU A 5 10.94 18.30 -11.48
CA GLU A 5 9.92 17.90 -12.44
C GLU A 5 10.63 17.37 -13.69
N ILE A 6 10.39 16.11 -14.04
CA ILE A 6 11.09 15.44 -15.15
C ILE A 6 10.11 15.01 -16.23
N SER A 7 10.63 14.87 -17.45
CA SER A 7 9.86 14.31 -18.56
C SER A 7 9.65 12.79 -18.39
N VAL A 8 8.74 12.23 -19.19
CA VAL A 8 8.55 10.77 -19.26
C VAL A 8 9.85 10.11 -19.74
N GLU A 9 10.52 10.69 -20.73
CA GLU A 9 11.75 10.19 -21.30
C GLU A 9 12.88 10.17 -20.27
N ASP A 10 12.98 11.20 -19.43
CA ASP A 10 13.93 11.24 -18.32
C ASP A 10 13.64 10.13 -17.31
N PHE A 11 12.38 9.90 -16.94
CA PHE A 11 12.01 8.80 -16.06
C PHE A 11 12.39 7.44 -16.65
N GLN A 12 12.04 7.21 -17.91
CA GLN A 12 12.34 5.97 -18.63
C GLN A 12 13.85 5.74 -18.78
N SER A 13 14.65 6.79 -18.93
CA SER A 13 16.11 6.70 -18.91
C SER A 13 16.63 6.28 -17.53
N GLN A 14 16.10 6.88 -16.48
CA GLN A 14 16.56 6.70 -15.11
C GLN A 14 16.15 5.36 -14.49
N ILE A 15 15.06 4.76 -14.94
CA ILE A 15 14.53 3.50 -14.38
C ILE A 15 15.25 2.26 -14.92
N GLN A 16 15.99 2.35 -16.04
CA GLN A 16 16.62 1.20 -16.70
C GLN A 16 17.67 0.47 -15.83
N SER A 17 18.36 1.18 -14.95
CA SER A 17 19.44 0.62 -14.11
C SER A 17 18.94 0.04 -12.79
N VAL A 18 17.68 0.26 -12.43
CA VAL A 18 17.09 -0.14 -11.15
C VAL A 18 16.97 -1.67 -11.05
N LYS A 19 17.33 -2.24 -9.90
CA LYS A 19 17.20 -3.68 -9.60
C LYS A 19 16.18 -3.98 -8.53
N SER A 20 15.75 -3.00 -7.74
CA SER A 20 14.69 -3.17 -6.76
C SER A 20 13.74 -1.98 -6.65
N LEU A 21 12.45 -2.25 -6.51
CA LEU A 21 11.38 -1.26 -6.39
C LEU A 21 10.57 -1.45 -5.12
N ALA A 22 10.46 -0.40 -4.30
CA ALA A 22 9.39 -0.26 -3.32
C ALA A 22 8.23 0.50 -3.96
N ILE A 23 7.00 -0.03 -3.85
CA ILE A 23 5.85 0.50 -4.60
C ILE A 23 4.70 0.76 -3.64
N THR A 24 4.24 2.01 -3.57
CA THR A 24 3.03 2.37 -2.80
C THR A 24 1.77 1.84 -3.48
N GLY A 25 0.75 1.59 -2.69
CA GLY A 25 -0.61 1.37 -3.19
C GLY A 25 -1.41 0.36 -2.38
N PHE A 26 -2.69 0.67 -2.25
CA PHE A 26 -3.71 -0.21 -1.71
C PHE A 26 -4.82 -0.32 -2.76
N ARG A 27 -4.82 -1.42 -3.53
CA ARG A 27 -5.65 -1.55 -4.72
C ARG A 27 -5.37 -0.41 -5.69
N TRP A 28 -6.34 0.47 -5.94
CA TRP A 28 -6.15 1.65 -6.77
C TRP A 28 -5.60 2.85 -5.98
N SER A 29 -6.01 3.00 -4.72
CA SER A 29 -5.68 4.15 -3.89
C SER A 29 -4.20 4.20 -3.55
N GLY A 30 -3.55 5.35 -3.78
CA GLY A 30 -2.10 5.50 -3.55
C GLY A 30 -1.21 4.73 -4.53
N THR A 31 -1.77 4.10 -5.57
CA THR A 31 -1.03 3.36 -6.59
C THR A 31 -0.50 4.31 -7.67
N PRO A 32 0.82 4.32 -7.95
CA PRO A 32 1.42 5.14 -9.00
C PRO A 32 1.27 4.47 -10.38
N GLN A 33 0.04 4.41 -10.91
CA GLN A 33 -0.29 3.70 -12.15
C GLN A 33 0.58 4.15 -13.33
N LEU A 34 0.80 5.46 -13.49
CA LEU A 34 1.65 6.02 -14.55
C LEU A 34 3.06 5.46 -14.47
N LEU A 35 3.68 5.48 -13.28
CA LEU A 35 5.07 5.04 -13.13
C LEU A 35 5.21 3.54 -13.43
N LEU A 36 4.27 2.72 -12.97
CA LEU A 36 4.26 1.27 -13.23
C LEU A 36 4.09 0.97 -14.71
N ARG A 37 3.19 1.69 -15.40
CA ARG A 37 3.01 1.60 -16.84
C ARG A 37 4.28 2.01 -17.59
N LEU A 38 4.91 3.12 -17.20
CA LEU A 38 6.14 3.60 -17.83
C LEU A 38 7.33 2.65 -17.62
N VAL A 39 7.44 1.99 -16.46
CA VAL A 39 8.44 0.92 -16.25
C VAL A 39 8.26 -0.18 -17.29
N ARG A 40 7.01 -0.62 -17.50
CA ARG A 40 6.70 -1.65 -18.48
C ARG A 40 7.01 -1.20 -19.91
N GLU A 41 6.58 0.00 -20.30
CA GLU A 41 6.88 0.55 -21.63
C GLU A 41 8.39 0.69 -21.87
N THR A 42 9.16 1.08 -20.85
CA THR A 42 10.63 1.14 -20.93
C THR A 42 11.21 -0.24 -21.21
N PHE A 43 10.76 -1.25 -20.47
CA PHE A 43 11.19 -2.63 -20.65
C PHE A 43 10.83 -3.16 -22.04
N ASP A 44 9.60 -2.96 -22.50
CA ASP A 44 9.16 -3.43 -23.83
C ASP A 44 9.98 -2.80 -24.96
N ASN A 45 10.40 -1.53 -24.80
CA ASN A 45 11.18 -0.81 -25.81
C ASN A 45 12.69 -1.10 -25.77
N THR A 46 13.25 -1.38 -24.59
CA THR A 46 14.71 -1.41 -24.39
C THR A 46 15.26 -2.74 -23.84
N GLY A 47 14.39 -3.62 -23.37
CA GLY A 47 14.76 -4.81 -22.58
C GLY A 47 15.26 -4.48 -21.17
N SER A 48 15.14 -3.22 -20.72
CA SER A 48 15.56 -2.75 -19.39
C SER A 48 14.49 -1.83 -18.76
N PRO A 49 14.33 -1.81 -17.43
CA PRO A 49 15.03 -2.65 -16.47
C PRO A 49 14.60 -4.12 -16.60
N SER A 50 15.49 -5.04 -16.27
CA SER A 50 15.22 -6.49 -16.31
C SER A 50 15.71 -7.16 -15.04
N GLY A 51 15.01 -8.24 -14.68
CA GLY A 51 15.25 -9.01 -13.47
C GLY A 51 15.07 -8.22 -12.17
N ILE A 52 14.08 -7.32 -12.11
CA ILE A 52 13.86 -6.48 -10.92
C ILE A 52 13.22 -7.27 -9.78
N THR A 53 13.47 -6.82 -8.55
CA THR A 53 12.77 -7.26 -7.35
C THR A 53 11.76 -6.21 -6.92
N ILE A 54 10.51 -6.60 -6.66
CA ILE A 54 9.49 -5.67 -6.14
C ILE A 54 9.17 -5.94 -4.68
N LEU A 55 8.94 -4.88 -3.91
CA LEU A 55 8.46 -4.91 -2.53
C LEU A 55 7.19 -4.06 -2.43
N PHE A 56 6.13 -4.66 -1.93
CA PHE A 56 4.83 -4.01 -1.74
C PHE A 56 4.10 -4.59 -0.53
N THR A 57 3.20 -3.84 0.08
CA THR A 57 2.49 -4.28 1.28
C THR A 57 1.12 -4.84 0.96
N SER A 58 0.22 -4.10 0.31
CA SER A 58 -1.23 -4.43 0.23
C SER A 58 -1.75 -4.69 -1.19
N SER A 59 -0.83 -4.70 -2.15
CA SER A 59 -1.04 -4.86 -3.60
C SER A 59 -1.67 -3.63 -4.29
N PRO A 60 -0.84 -2.84 -4.99
CA PRO A 60 -1.25 -1.92 -6.04
C PRO A 60 -1.82 -2.68 -7.27
N THR A 61 -3.01 -2.30 -7.77
CA THR A 61 -3.75 -3.10 -8.79
C THR A 61 -4.44 -2.30 -9.89
N ASP A 62 -4.85 -3.02 -10.94
CA ASP A 62 -5.76 -2.66 -12.05
C ASP A 62 -5.22 -1.71 -13.16
N PRO A 63 -4.16 -2.07 -13.90
CA PRO A 63 -3.38 -3.28 -13.75
C PRO A 63 -2.29 -3.12 -12.67
N GLY A 64 -1.95 -1.92 -12.21
CA GLY A 64 -1.04 -1.72 -11.07
C GLY A 64 0.25 -2.53 -11.22
N LEU A 65 0.56 -3.37 -10.23
CA LEU A 65 1.73 -4.25 -10.29
C LEU A 65 1.72 -5.21 -11.48
N ASP A 66 0.56 -5.61 -12.02
CA ASP A 66 0.50 -6.51 -13.17
C ASP A 66 1.09 -5.89 -14.45
N HIS A 67 1.31 -4.56 -14.52
CA HIS A 67 2.17 -3.98 -15.56
C HIS A 67 3.56 -4.65 -15.59
N LEU A 68 4.08 -5.04 -14.43
CA LEU A 68 5.39 -5.64 -14.25
C LEU A 68 5.40 -7.16 -14.49
N ALA A 69 4.25 -7.76 -14.83
CA ALA A 69 4.13 -9.20 -15.06
C ALA A 69 4.76 -9.64 -16.39
N HIS A 70 6.08 -9.75 -16.41
CA HIS A 70 6.85 -10.35 -17.50
C HIS A 70 8.06 -11.07 -16.91
N GLU A 71 8.36 -12.30 -17.38
CA GLU A 71 9.37 -13.16 -16.75
C GLU A 71 10.81 -12.62 -16.85
N ASP A 72 11.11 -11.84 -17.89
CA ASP A 72 12.41 -11.17 -18.02
C ASP A 72 12.45 -9.81 -17.29
N LEU A 73 11.30 -9.18 -17.04
CA LEU A 73 11.22 -7.91 -16.32
C LEU A 73 11.34 -8.16 -14.81
N LEU A 74 10.52 -9.07 -14.28
CA LEU A 74 10.35 -9.33 -12.86
C LEU A 74 11.09 -10.62 -12.48
N HIS A 75 12.06 -10.53 -11.58
CA HIS A 75 12.78 -11.69 -11.05
C HIS A 75 12.18 -12.19 -9.72
N CYS A 76 11.83 -11.27 -8.84
CA CYS A 76 11.39 -11.60 -7.47
C CYS A 76 10.32 -10.64 -6.96
N SER A 77 9.40 -11.13 -6.13
CA SER A 77 8.38 -10.31 -5.48
C SER A 77 8.26 -10.59 -3.98
N PHE A 78 8.05 -9.52 -3.21
CA PHE A 78 7.76 -9.56 -1.79
C PHE A 78 6.47 -8.80 -1.54
N GLY A 79 5.44 -9.53 -1.15
CA GLY A 79 4.09 -9.01 -1.00
C GLY A 79 3.35 -9.65 0.15
N SER A 80 2.21 -9.10 0.55
CA SER A 80 1.32 -9.79 1.49
C SER A 80 0.08 -10.40 0.84
N TYR A 81 -0.32 -9.92 -0.34
CA TYR A 81 -1.61 -10.29 -0.93
C TYR A 81 -1.59 -10.45 -2.46
N TYR A 82 -1.36 -11.68 -2.94
CA TYR A 82 -1.32 -11.97 -4.39
C TYR A 82 -2.71 -12.18 -5.03
N GLY A 83 -3.80 -12.02 -4.25
CA GLY A 83 -5.16 -12.29 -4.71
C GLY A 83 -5.64 -11.36 -5.82
N SER A 84 -5.14 -10.12 -5.83
CA SER A 84 -5.57 -9.03 -6.72
C SER A 84 -4.56 -8.64 -7.80
N ILE A 85 -3.48 -9.42 -7.96
CA ILE A 85 -2.45 -9.27 -9.01
C ILE A 85 -2.37 -10.58 -9.81
N PRO A 86 -3.43 -10.93 -10.56
CA PRO A 86 -3.55 -12.23 -11.22
C PRO A 86 -2.42 -12.56 -12.19
N GLN A 87 -1.85 -11.58 -12.90
CA GLN A 87 -0.78 -11.87 -13.87
C GLN A 87 0.53 -12.22 -13.16
N ILE A 88 0.93 -11.46 -12.14
CA ILE A 88 2.07 -11.84 -11.28
C ILE A 88 1.81 -13.20 -10.63
N ARG A 89 0.59 -13.44 -10.11
CA ARG A 89 0.25 -14.73 -9.49
C ARG A 89 0.46 -15.91 -10.45
N VAL A 90 0.15 -15.77 -11.74
CA VAL A 90 0.42 -16.81 -12.74
C VAL A 90 1.93 -17.08 -12.85
N LEU A 91 2.77 -16.04 -12.89
CA LEU A 91 4.23 -16.21 -12.92
C LEU A 91 4.75 -16.94 -11.67
N VAL A 92 4.20 -16.64 -10.49
CA VAL A 92 4.53 -17.34 -9.24
C VAL A 92 4.12 -18.82 -9.31
N GLN A 93 2.88 -19.10 -9.70
CA GLN A 93 2.35 -20.47 -9.76
C GLN A 93 3.07 -21.34 -10.80
N THR A 94 3.58 -20.71 -11.87
CA THR A 94 4.32 -21.38 -12.95
C THR A 94 5.84 -21.38 -12.72
N ASN A 95 6.31 -21.03 -11.52
CA ASN A 95 7.73 -20.99 -11.13
C ASN A 95 8.61 -20.09 -12.03
N LYS A 96 8.03 -19.07 -12.67
CA LYS A 96 8.77 -18.15 -13.54
C LYS A 96 9.51 -17.06 -12.77
N ILE A 97 9.02 -16.69 -11.60
CA ILE A 97 9.64 -15.70 -10.72
C ILE A 97 9.72 -16.23 -9.29
N GLN A 98 10.66 -15.70 -8.51
CA GLN A 98 10.68 -15.91 -7.06
C GLN A 98 9.58 -15.09 -6.39
N ALA A 99 9.00 -15.59 -5.31
CA ALA A 99 7.98 -14.86 -4.58
C ALA A 99 7.84 -15.27 -3.12
N TYR A 100 7.66 -14.26 -2.28
CA TYR A 100 7.45 -14.40 -0.84
C TYR A 100 6.15 -13.71 -0.45
N SER A 101 5.26 -14.45 0.21
CA SER A 101 4.11 -13.89 0.90
C SER A 101 4.47 -13.68 2.37
N LEU A 102 4.64 -12.43 2.77
CA LEU A 102 4.99 -12.03 4.13
C LEU A 102 3.89 -11.16 4.73
N PRO A 103 3.71 -11.13 6.06
CA PRO A 103 2.62 -10.37 6.67
C PRO A 103 2.72 -8.87 6.34
N GLN A 104 1.60 -8.27 5.95
CA GLN A 104 1.51 -6.87 5.48
C GLN A 104 2.16 -5.88 6.46
N GLY A 105 1.82 -6.00 7.75
CA GLY A 105 2.39 -5.17 8.81
C GLY A 105 3.89 -5.35 9.00
N GLN A 106 4.43 -6.55 8.76
CA GLN A 106 5.87 -6.78 8.87
C GLN A 106 6.61 -6.21 7.66
N LEU A 107 6.04 -6.28 6.46
CA LEU A 107 6.58 -5.60 5.28
C LEU A 107 6.56 -4.06 5.44
N SER A 108 5.48 -3.48 5.95
CA SER A 108 5.39 -2.03 6.16
C SER A 108 6.40 -1.54 7.21
N LEU A 109 6.56 -2.27 8.32
CA LEU A 109 7.57 -1.98 9.34
C LEU A 109 9.00 -2.23 8.84
N LEU A 110 9.22 -3.22 7.98
CA LEU A 110 10.55 -3.50 7.40
C LEU A 110 11.07 -2.32 6.56
N PHE A 111 10.20 -1.56 5.88
CA PHE A 111 10.64 -0.32 5.21
C PHE A 111 11.18 0.71 6.20
N ARG A 112 10.61 0.82 7.41
CA ARG A 112 11.16 1.69 8.47
C ARG A 112 12.53 1.21 8.92
N GLU A 113 12.71 -0.10 9.04
CA GLU A 113 14.00 -0.72 9.37
C GLU A 113 15.07 -0.43 8.32
N ILE A 114 14.73 -0.59 7.03
CA ILE A 114 15.63 -0.24 5.92
C ILE A 114 15.93 1.27 5.95
N GLY A 115 14.91 2.11 6.14
CA GLY A 115 15.05 3.57 6.20
C GLY A 115 15.96 4.06 7.33
N ARG A 116 15.97 3.38 8.48
CA ARG A 116 16.92 3.69 9.58
C ARG A 116 18.27 2.98 9.47
N GLY A 117 18.51 2.20 8.41
CA GLY A 117 19.77 1.48 8.19
C GLY A 117 19.95 0.23 9.08
N SER A 118 18.85 -0.36 9.57
CA SER A 118 18.89 -1.57 10.37
C SER A 118 18.99 -2.84 9.52
N PRO A 119 19.56 -3.93 10.07
CA PRO A 119 19.76 -5.17 9.32
C PRO A 119 18.45 -5.94 9.05
N GLY A 120 17.35 -5.58 9.70
CA GLY A 120 16.06 -6.26 9.57
C GLY A 120 15.11 -5.94 10.70
N LEU A 121 13.92 -6.54 10.65
CA LEU A 121 12.85 -6.39 11.63
C LEU A 121 12.75 -7.63 12.52
N ILE A 122 12.69 -7.42 13.83
CA ILE A 122 12.42 -8.48 14.82
C ILE A 122 10.92 -8.50 15.10
N SER A 123 10.27 -9.65 14.99
CA SER A 123 8.83 -9.79 15.24
C SER A 123 8.44 -11.20 15.66
N THR A 124 7.34 -11.34 16.38
CA THR A 124 6.70 -12.64 16.68
C THR A 124 5.63 -13.01 15.65
N VAL A 125 5.17 -12.05 14.85
CA VAL A 125 4.12 -12.27 13.84
C VAL A 125 4.64 -13.23 12.78
N GLY A 126 3.85 -14.22 12.40
CA GLY A 126 4.22 -15.22 11.39
C GLY A 126 4.74 -16.54 11.97
N ARG A 127 5.11 -16.58 13.26
CA ARG A 127 5.50 -17.82 13.94
C ARG A 127 4.40 -18.87 13.84
N HIS A 128 4.81 -20.13 13.68
CA HIS A 128 3.90 -21.27 13.54
C HIS A 128 2.93 -21.18 12.36
N THR A 129 3.22 -20.33 11.37
CA THR A 129 2.49 -20.26 10.10
C THR A 129 3.43 -20.64 8.96
N PHE A 130 2.95 -20.58 7.71
CA PHE A 130 3.82 -20.78 6.54
C PHE A 130 4.96 -19.74 6.44
N VAL A 131 4.83 -18.59 7.11
CA VAL A 131 5.88 -17.56 7.17
C VAL A 131 7.07 -18.01 8.01
N ASP A 132 6.84 -18.93 8.95
CA ASP A 132 7.89 -19.50 9.79
C ASP A 132 8.92 -20.27 8.92
N PRO A 133 10.24 -20.02 9.06
CA PRO A 133 11.28 -20.70 8.30
C PRO A 133 11.28 -22.22 8.50
N GLU A 134 10.74 -22.73 9.61
CA GLU A 134 10.58 -24.18 9.81
C GLU A 134 9.49 -24.81 8.91
N VAL A 135 8.62 -23.99 8.31
CA VAL A 135 7.51 -24.44 7.45
C VAL A 135 7.80 -24.15 5.98
N THR A 136 7.69 -22.89 5.55
CA THR A 136 8.11 -22.47 4.20
C THR A 136 8.90 -21.17 4.16
N GLY A 137 9.03 -20.44 5.28
CA GLY A 137 9.69 -19.13 5.30
C GLY A 137 8.98 -18.07 4.44
N GLY A 138 7.68 -18.24 4.20
CA GLY A 138 6.89 -17.37 3.32
C GLY A 138 7.09 -17.62 1.82
N LYS A 139 7.93 -18.60 1.43
CA LYS A 139 8.22 -18.95 0.03
C LYS A 139 6.95 -19.49 -0.65
N LEU A 140 6.64 -19.00 -1.85
CA LEU A 140 5.39 -19.34 -2.56
C LEU A 140 5.52 -20.43 -3.62
N ASN A 141 6.74 -20.79 -4.04
CA ASN A 141 6.97 -21.76 -5.10
C ASN A 141 8.37 -22.40 -4.99
N ALA A 142 8.68 -23.35 -5.87
CA ALA A 142 9.90 -24.16 -5.80
C ALA A 142 11.16 -23.42 -6.26
N CYS A 143 11.03 -22.40 -7.11
CA CYS A 143 12.19 -21.59 -7.54
C CYS A 143 12.59 -20.53 -6.50
N THR A 144 11.78 -20.31 -5.45
CA THR A 144 12.08 -19.43 -4.33
C THR A 144 12.82 -20.20 -3.24
N THR A 145 14.12 -19.97 -3.09
CA THR A 145 14.97 -20.79 -2.21
C THR A 145 15.63 -20.04 -1.07
N ALA A 146 15.94 -18.75 -1.24
CA ALA A 146 16.67 -17.96 -0.24
C ALA A 146 15.84 -17.74 1.04
N ASP A 147 16.51 -17.78 2.19
CA ASP A 147 15.88 -17.49 3.47
C ASP A 147 15.85 -15.98 3.70
N VAL A 148 14.64 -15.42 3.79
CA VAL A 148 14.40 -13.97 4.01
C VAL A 148 13.78 -13.69 5.38
N VAL A 149 13.41 -14.76 6.09
CA VAL A 149 12.99 -14.77 7.48
C VAL A 149 13.80 -15.87 8.17
N THR A 150 14.47 -15.55 9.28
CA THR A 150 15.26 -16.52 10.05
C THR A 150 14.84 -16.53 11.51
N PRO A 151 15.03 -17.63 12.25
CA PRO A 151 14.76 -17.65 13.69
C PRO A 151 15.79 -16.79 14.43
N LEU A 152 15.35 -16.11 15.48
CA LEU A 152 16.18 -15.31 16.36
C LEU A 152 15.75 -15.50 17.82
N GLN A 153 16.69 -15.72 18.73
CA GLN A 153 16.41 -15.75 20.16
C GLN A 153 16.94 -14.50 20.86
N ILE A 154 16.12 -13.90 21.71
CA ILE A 154 16.48 -12.76 22.54
C ILE A 154 15.97 -13.03 23.95
N ASN A 155 16.87 -13.06 24.93
CA ASN A 155 16.54 -13.31 26.35
C ASN A 155 15.78 -14.62 26.61
N GLY A 156 15.95 -15.63 25.75
CA GLY A 156 15.25 -16.92 25.84
C GLY A 156 13.87 -16.93 25.16
N ASP A 157 13.40 -15.79 24.65
CA ASP A 157 12.20 -15.71 23.83
C ASP A 157 12.56 -15.85 22.35
N ASP A 158 11.74 -16.61 21.64
CA ASP A 158 11.88 -16.87 20.21
C ASP A 158 11.16 -15.80 19.37
N TYR A 159 11.84 -15.32 18.33
CA TYR A 159 11.37 -14.34 17.37
C TYR A 159 11.68 -14.80 15.94
N LEU A 160 11.06 -14.13 14.99
CA LEU A 160 11.45 -14.13 13.59
C LEU A 160 12.22 -12.85 13.29
N PHE A 161 13.30 -13.00 12.52
CA PHE A 161 14.08 -11.91 11.97
C PHE A 161 13.83 -11.81 10.47
N TYR A 162 13.12 -10.75 10.08
CA TYR A 162 12.85 -10.41 8.68
C TYR A 162 14.01 -9.59 8.14
N HIS A 163 14.75 -10.14 7.18
CA HIS A 163 15.96 -9.49 6.67
C HIS A 163 15.64 -8.24 5.85
N ALA A 164 16.32 -7.14 6.17
CA ALA A 164 16.30 -5.93 5.37
C ALA A 164 16.94 -6.19 4.00
N ARG A 165 16.50 -5.44 2.99
CA ARG A 165 17.10 -5.44 1.66
C ARG A 165 17.14 -4.03 1.07
N PRO A 166 18.12 -3.74 0.19
CA PRO A 166 18.20 -2.47 -0.49
C PRO A 166 16.95 -2.17 -1.32
N VAL A 167 16.63 -0.88 -1.43
CA VAL A 167 15.58 -0.31 -2.28
C VAL A 167 16.25 0.67 -3.25
N ASP A 168 16.45 0.27 -4.50
CA ASP A 168 17.12 1.11 -5.51
C ASP A 168 16.20 2.23 -5.99
N ALA A 169 14.89 2.00 -6.01
CA ALA A 169 13.93 3.07 -6.19
C ALA A 169 12.62 2.86 -5.43
N ALA A 170 12.03 3.97 -4.97
CA ALA A 170 10.66 4.02 -4.47
C ALA A 170 9.76 4.70 -5.51
N LEU A 171 8.67 4.04 -5.89
CA LEU A 171 7.61 4.60 -6.71
C LEU A 171 6.46 4.99 -5.80
N ILE A 172 6.24 6.29 -5.68
CA ILE A 172 5.28 6.90 -4.75
C ILE A 172 4.25 7.70 -5.53
N ARG A 173 3.04 7.75 -5.00
CA ARG A 173 1.98 8.66 -5.45
C ARG A 173 1.74 9.75 -4.41
N GLY A 174 1.56 10.98 -4.85
CA GLY A 174 0.98 12.07 -4.05
C GLY A 174 0.04 12.93 -4.89
N THR A 175 -0.54 13.97 -4.30
CA THR A 175 -1.53 14.81 -4.96
C THR A 175 -0.91 16.04 -5.61
N ILE A 176 -0.18 16.83 -4.82
CA ILE A 176 0.37 18.13 -5.25
C ILE A 176 1.86 18.14 -4.98
N ALA A 177 2.64 18.62 -5.94
CA ALA A 177 4.04 18.98 -5.71
C ALA A 177 4.23 20.51 -5.80
N ASP A 178 4.94 21.09 -4.84
CA ASP A 178 5.25 22.52 -4.83
C ASP A 178 6.55 22.85 -5.57
N THR A 179 6.86 24.14 -5.70
CA THR A 179 8.08 24.57 -6.39
C THR A 179 9.39 24.12 -5.73
N GLN A 180 9.40 23.58 -4.52
CA GLN A 180 10.60 22.98 -3.92
C GLN A 180 10.67 21.45 -4.11
N GLY A 181 9.58 20.84 -4.58
CA GLY A 181 9.41 19.39 -4.67
C GLY A 181 8.88 18.78 -3.37
N ASN A 182 8.31 19.57 -2.46
CA ASN A 182 7.52 19.03 -1.36
C ASN A 182 6.23 18.45 -1.92
N ILE A 183 5.76 17.34 -1.35
CA ILE A 183 4.56 16.66 -1.80
C ILE A 183 3.49 16.74 -0.72
N SER A 184 2.27 17.11 -1.11
CA SER A 184 1.07 16.94 -0.32
C SER A 184 0.24 15.78 -0.87
N MET A 185 -0.34 14.99 0.03
CA MET A 185 -1.26 13.88 -0.25
C MET A 185 -2.69 14.25 0.14
N CYS A 186 -3.05 15.52 -0.02
CA CYS A 186 -4.32 16.08 0.44
C CYS A 186 -5.57 15.49 -0.23
N HIS A 187 -5.44 14.89 -1.41
CA HIS A 187 -6.53 14.15 -2.07
C HIS A 187 -6.31 12.64 -2.10
N GLU A 188 -5.35 12.10 -1.35
CA GLU A 188 -5.16 10.65 -1.29
C GLU A 188 -6.09 10.03 -0.22
N PRO A 189 -7.05 9.15 -0.61
CA PRO A 189 -7.92 8.49 0.36
C PRO A 189 -7.18 7.40 1.16
N VAL A 190 -5.97 7.03 0.72
CA VAL A 190 -5.05 6.13 1.41
C VAL A 190 -3.63 6.63 1.17
N LYS A 191 -2.86 6.88 2.24
CA LYS A 191 -1.47 7.35 2.14
C LYS A 191 -0.44 6.20 2.12
N THR A 192 -0.80 4.99 2.55
CA THR A 192 0.12 3.83 2.68
C THR A 192 1.36 4.17 3.52
N GLU A 193 2.49 3.49 3.35
CA GLU A 193 3.76 3.72 4.07
C GLU A 193 4.79 4.53 3.25
N PHE A 194 4.32 5.55 2.52
CA PHE A 194 5.11 6.34 1.57
C PHE A 194 6.42 6.90 2.15
N LEU A 195 6.39 7.45 3.36
CA LEU A 195 7.55 8.08 3.98
C LEU A 195 8.64 7.04 4.29
N ALA A 196 8.23 5.88 4.82
CA ALA A 196 9.13 4.79 5.12
C ALA A 196 9.78 4.24 3.84
N MET A 197 9.03 4.12 2.74
CA MET A 197 9.57 3.71 1.43
C MET A 197 10.57 4.74 0.88
N ALA A 198 10.26 6.04 0.96
CA ALA A 198 11.17 7.09 0.51
C ALA A 198 12.49 7.09 1.31
N GLN A 199 12.40 6.93 2.62
CA GLN A 199 13.57 6.81 3.49
C GLN A 199 14.36 5.53 3.23
N ALA A 200 13.68 4.39 2.99
CA ALA A 200 14.32 3.13 2.63
C ALA A 200 15.14 3.26 1.34
N ALA A 201 14.57 3.91 0.31
CA ALA A 201 15.29 4.19 -0.92
C ALA A 201 16.50 5.08 -0.66
N ARG A 202 16.32 6.20 0.05
CA ARG A 202 17.42 7.14 0.33
C ARG A 202 18.57 6.47 1.11
N THR A 203 18.26 5.69 2.14
CA THR A 203 19.27 4.97 2.94
C THR A 203 19.98 3.88 2.13
N SER A 204 19.30 3.31 1.14
CA SER A 204 19.90 2.37 0.19
C SER A 204 20.76 3.05 -0.90
N GLY A 205 20.84 4.38 -0.92
CA GLY A 205 21.46 5.14 -2.02
C GLY A 205 20.63 5.15 -3.31
N GLY A 206 19.37 4.74 -3.22
CA GLY A 206 18.40 4.71 -4.31
C GLY A 206 17.69 6.03 -4.54
N ARG A 207 16.65 5.99 -5.38
CA ARG A 207 15.94 7.16 -5.88
C ARG A 207 14.44 7.15 -5.55
N VAL A 208 13.86 8.32 -5.36
CA VAL A 208 12.42 8.47 -5.08
C VAL A 208 11.74 9.18 -6.24
N PHE A 209 10.86 8.45 -6.93
CA PHE A 209 10.03 8.94 -8.01
C PHE A 209 8.61 9.12 -7.51
N VAL A 210 8.06 10.33 -7.70
CA VAL A 210 6.71 10.67 -7.24
C VAL A 210 5.85 11.04 -8.43
N GLN A 211 4.76 10.32 -8.64
CA GLN A 211 3.68 10.76 -9.52
C GLN A 211 2.75 11.69 -8.75
N VAL A 212 2.37 12.82 -9.37
CA VAL A 212 1.41 13.77 -8.80
C VAL A 212 0.28 14.13 -9.77
N GLU A 213 -0.87 14.53 -9.23
CA GLU A 213 -1.99 15.09 -10.02
C GLU A 213 -1.56 16.39 -10.70
N LYS A 214 -0.90 17.28 -9.95
CA LYS A 214 -0.52 18.62 -10.43
C LYS A 214 0.65 19.22 -9.66
N THR A 215 1.19 20.30 -10.21
CA THR A 215 2.16 21.17 -9.54
C THR A 215 1.55 22.53 -9.23
N ILE A 216 2.07 23.20 -8.20
CA ILE A 216 1.65 24.56 -7.83
C ILE A 216 2.86 25.50 -7.76
N SER A 217 2.61 26.79 -7.94
CA SER A 217 3.66 27.82 -7.91
C SER A 217 4.01 28.24 -6.48
N GLU A 218 3.03 28.17 -5.59
CA GLU A 218 3.15 28.47 -4.17
C GLU A 218 3.90 27.36 -3.42
N LYS A 219 4.53 27.71 -2.30
CA LYS A 219 5.03 26.71 -1.36
C LYS A 219 3.88 26.14 -0.55
N LEU A 220 3.91 24.84 -0.31
CA LEU A 220 2.98 24.22 0.62
C LEU A 220 3.24 24.75 2.04
N PRO A 221 2.18 25.02 2.83
CA PRO A 221 2.32 25.22 4.26
C PRO A 221 3.02 24.02 4.91
N PRO A 222 3.89 24.20 5.91
CA PRO A 222 4.63 23.08 6.51
C PRO A 222 3.74 21.95 7.06
N ALA A 223 2.52 22.27 7.51
CA ALA A 223 1.56 21.29 8.01
C ALA A 223 0.92 20.44 6.90
N ASP A 224 0.98 20.90 5.65
CA ASP A 224 0.40 20.23 4.48
C ASP A 224 1.45 19.42 3.69
N VAL A 225 2.72 19.46 4.12
CA VAL A 225 3.81 18.68 3.53
C VAL A 225 3.83 17.28 4.14
N ASP A 226 3.45 16.29 3.34
CA ASP A 226 3.53 14.88 3.69
C ASP A 226 4.94 14.32 3.42
N LEU A 227 5.48 14.53 2.21
CA LEU A 227 6.83 14.10 1.82
C LEU A 227 7.72 15.32 1.55
N PRO A 228 8.73 15.58 2.40
CA PRO A 228 9.57 16.75 2.26
C PRO A 228 10.52 16.62 1.06
N ALA A 229 10.77 17.76 0.41
CA ALA A 229 11.51 17.85 -0.85
C ALA A 229 12.87 17.13 -0.81
N HIS A 230 13.60 17.14 0.30
CA HIS A 230 14.93 16.54 0.37
C HIS A 230 14.96 15.02 0.12
N LEU A 231 13.82 14.33 0.28
CA LEU A 231 13.66 12.91 -0.02
C LEU A 231 13.23 12.64 -1.46
N VAL A 232 12.74 13.66 -2.19
CA VAL A 232 12.21 13.51 -3.54
C VAL A 232 13.30 13.77 -4.56
N ASP A 233 13.54 12.81 -5.46
CA ASP A 233 14.50 12.97 -6.55
C ASP A 233 13.82 13.43 -7.84
N SER A 234 12.60 12.95 -8.10
CA SER A 234 11.89 13.26 -9.34
C SER A 234 10.38 13.27 -9.15
N VAL A 235 9.73 14.22 -9.82
CA VAL A 235 8.28 14.42 -9.87
C VAL A 235 7.82 14.27 -11.31
N ILE A 236 6.77 13.49 -11.52
CA ILE A 236 6.14 13.30 -12.83
C ILE A 236 4.66 13.67 -12.69
N VAL A 237 4.22 14.63 -13.49
CA VAL A 237 2.83 15.08 -13.48
C VAL A 237 1.97 14.15 -14.32
N CYS A 238 0.88 13.70 -13.74
CA CYS A 238 -0.08 12.83 -14.39
C CYS A 238 -0.99 13.63 -15.32
N ALA A 239 -0.80 13.49 -16.63
CA ALA A 239 -1.63 14.20 -17.62
C ALA A 239 -3.08 13.69 -17.70
N ASP A 240 -3.33 12.42 -17.35
CA ASP A 240 -4.63 11.75 -17.46
C ASP A 240 -5.05 11.16 -16.10
N VAL A 241 -5.86 11.93 -15.36
CA VAL A 241 -6.31 11.55 -14.00
C VAL A 241 -7.24 10.34 -14.03
N GLU A 242 -8.17 10.28 -14.98
CA GLU A 242 -9.13 9.19 -15.12
C GLU A 242 -8.41 7.86 -15.40
N LYS A 243 -7.31 7.91 -16.14
CA LYS A 243 -6.52 6.71 -16.45
C LYS A 243 -5.56 6.32 -15.33
N ASP A 244 -4.78 7.27 -14.82
CA ASP A 244 -3.57 6.97 -14.05
C ASP A 244 -3.59 7.55 -12.62
N HIS A 245 -4.60 8.32 -12.21
CA HIS A 245 -4.62 9.02 -10.91
C HIS A 245 -5.97 9.02 -10.15
N ARG A 246 -6.86 8.08 -10.45
CA ARG A 246 -8.16 7.93 -9.77
C ARG A 246 -8.00 7.71 -8.25
N HIS A 247 -8.98 8.09 -7.44
CA HIS A 247 -9.01 7.75 -6.01
C HIS A 247 -9.13 6.24 -5.77
N THR A 248 -9.99 5.57 -6.55
CA THR A 248 -10.42 4.18 -6.34
C THR A 248 -10.80 3.52 -7.68
N ASN A 249 -11.29 2.26 -7.66
CA ASN A 249 -11.80 1.62 -8.88
C ASN A 249 -13.14 2.22 -9.35
N LEU A 250 -13.98 2.77 -8.46
CA LEU A 250 -15.25 3.42 -8.85
C LEU A 250 -15.15 4.92 -9.06
N TYR A 251 -14.25 5.59 -8.35
CA TYR A 251 -14.18 7.05 -8.31
C TYR A 251 -12.85 7.58 -8.83
N ASP A 252 -12.92 8.44 -9.85
CA ASP A 252 -11.79 9.25 -10.30
C ASP A 252 -11.42 10.25 -9.21
N PHE A 253 -12.43 10.96 -8.70
CA PHE A 253 -12.34 11.81 -7.52
C PHE A 253 -13.63 11.72 -6.71
N ASN A 254 -13.52 11.61 -5.39
CA ASN A 254 -14.65 11.68 -4.47
C ASN A 254 -14.25 12.35 -3.15
N ALA A 255 -14.75 13.55 -2.92
CA ALA A 255 -14.46 14.35 -1.72
C ALA A 255 -14.98 13.71 -0.41
N GLY A 256 -15.95 12.80 -0.49
CA GLY A 256 -16.46 12.06 0.68
C GLY A 256 -15.45 11.05 1.23
N LEU A 257 -14.47 10.66 0.42
CA LEU A 257 -13.36 9.82 0.86
C LEU A 257 -12.25 10.61 1.58
N LEU A 258 -12.37 11.95 1.66
CA LEU A 258 -11.33 12.84 2.17
C LEU A 258 -11.80 13.66 3.38
N ASN A 259 -13.10 13.88 3.53
CA ASN A 259 -13.65 14.82 4.49
C ASN A 259 -14.73 14.16 5.35
N HIS A 260 -14.76 14.54 6.63
CA HIS A 260 -15.84 14.23 7.55
C HIS A 260 -17.03 15.19 7.28
N GLY A 261 -18.00 14.77 6.48
CA GLY A 261 -18.97 15.65 5.83
C GLY A 261 -20.36 15.09 5.61
N LYS A 262 -20.98 14.39 6.57
CA LYS A 262 -22.37 13.86 6.49
C LYS A 262 -22.76 13.30 5.09
N TYR A 263 -21.84 12.60 4.44
CA TYR A 263 -22.12 11.73 3.29
C TYR A 263 -22.98 10.52 3.69
N THR A 264 -23.35 10.40 4.97
CA THR A 264 -24.46 9.58 5.50
C THR A 264 -25.76 9.68 4.68
N ASN A 265 -25.99 10.75 3.93
CA ASN A 265 -27.16 10.90 3.04
C ASN A 265 -27.03 10.21 1.67
N THR A 266 -25.84 9.70 1.34
CA THR A 266 -25.51 9.03 0.06
C THR A 266 -25.31 7.52 0.21
N VAL A 267 -25.77 6.91 1.30
CA VAL A 267 -25.75 5.44 1.45
C VAL A 267 -26.49 4.83 0.25
N GLN A 268 -25.72 4.21 -0.65
CA GLN A 268 -26.26 3.53 -1.81
C GLN A 268 -27.29 2.48 -1.36
N PRO A 269 -28.35 2.23 -2.15
CA PRO A 269 -29.33 1.20 -1.84
C PRO A 269 -28.60 -0.14 -1.60
N ASP A 270 -28.87 -0.75 -0.45
CA ASP A 270 -28.21 -1.98 0.00
C ASP A 270 -28.54 -3.14 -0.97
N SER A 271 -27.64 -3.35 -1.94
CA SER A 271 -27.70 -4.41 -2.95
C SER A 271 -26.90 -5.65 -2.55
N ASP A 272 -26.39 -5.70 -1.31
CA ASP A 272 -25.59 -6.84 -0.84
C ASP A 272 -26.42 -8.14 -0.86
N PRO A 273 -25.80 -9.31 -1.11
CA PRO A 273 -26.52 -10.59 -1.04
C PRO A 273 -27.11 -10.84 0.35
N LEU A 274 -28.34 -11.38 0.40
CA LEU A 274 -29.08 -11.60 1.66
C LEU A 274 -28.26 -12.35 2.72
N TYR A 275 -27.50 -13.38 2.34
CA TYR A 275 -26.66 -14.14 3.28
C TYR A 275 -25.61 -13.26 3.95
N LYS A 276 -24.97 -12.32 3.23
CA LYS A 276 -24.01 -11.38 3.82
C LYS A 276 -24.70 -10.48 4.83
N LYS A 277 -25.89 -9.96 4.49
CA LYS A 277 -26.67 -9.10 5.38
C LYS A 277 -27.02 -9.80 6.69
N LEU A 278 -27.47 -11.06 6.60
CA LEU A 278 -27.82 -11.86 7.78
C LEU A 278 -26.60 -12.13 8.66
N ILE A 279 -25.46 -12.51 8.07
CA ILE A 279 -24.23 -12.77 8.83
C ILE A 279 -23.70 -11.48 9.46
N ALA A 280 -23.65 -10.37 8.72
CA ALA A 280 -23.17 -9.09 9.25
C ALA A 280 -24.02 -8.59 10.43
N ARG A 281 -25.35 -8.65 10.33
CA ARG A 281 -26.24 -8.29 11.45
C ARG A 281 -26.09 -9.22 12.65
N ARG A 282 -25.83 -10.51 12.40
CA ARG A 282 -25.54 -11.47 13.48
C ARG A 282 -24.20 -11.17 14.14
N ALA A 283 -23.17 -10.87 13.37
CA ALA A 283 -21.84 -10.50 13.86
C ALA A 283 -21.88 -9.21 14.68
N LEU A 284 -22.64 -8.22 14.24
CA LEU A 284 -22.82 -6.95 14.97
C LEU A 284 -23.35 -7.17 16.40
N ARG A 285 -24.18 -8.20 16.63
CA ARG A 285 -24.70 -8.57 17.96
C ARG A 285 -23.66 -9.21 18.88
N GLU A 286 -22.52 -9.64 18.37
CA GLU A 286 -21.41 -10.16 19.18
C GLU A 286 -20.51 -9.03 19.71
N LEU A 287 -20.64 -7.82 19.15
CA LEU A 287 -19.79 -6.68 19.49
C LEU A 287 -20.36 -5.94 20.70
N GLN A 288 -19.46 -5.47 21.57
CA GLN A 288 -19.84 -4.44 22.54
C GLN A 288 -20.01 -3.11 21.81
N HIS A 289 -20.91 -2.27 22.31
CA HIS A 289 -21.35 -1.05 21.65
C HIS A 289 -20.25 0.03 21.52
N ASP A 290 -19.27 -0.02 22.41
CA ASP A 290 -18.10 0.86 22.49
C ASP A 290 -16.81 0.20 21.96
N GLN A 291 -16.86 -1.07 21.60
CA GLN A 291 -15.69 -1.80 21.12
C GLN A 291 -15.26 -1.31 19.73
N HIS A 292 -13.99 -0.96 19.61
CA HIS A 292 -13.36 -0.64 18.34
C HIS A 292 -13.08 -1.92 17.53
N ILE A 293 -13.29 -1.88 16.22
CA ILE A 293 -13.19 -3.08 15.37
C ILE A 293 -12.31 -2.86 14.15
N ILE A 294 -11.55 -3.90 13.81
CA ILE A 294 -10.80 -3.99 12.56
C ILE A 294 -11.68 -4.71 11.54
N LEU A 295 -11.86 -4.10 10.37
CA LEU A 295 -12.70 -4.65 9.32
C LEU A 295 -11.85 -5.38 8.29
N GLY A 296 -12.09 -6.68 8.14
CA GLY A 296 -11.55 -7.45 7.02
C GLY A 296 -12.44 -7.38 5.79
N GLN A 297 -11.85 -7.70 4.63
CA GLN A 297 -12.58 -7.73 3.38
C GLN A 297 -13.75 -8.74 3.40
N GLY A 298 -14.92 -8.36 2.88
CA GLY A 298 -16.08 -9.24 2.71
C GLY A 298 -17.26 -8.92 3.64
N VAL A 299 -17.69 -9.88 4.47
CA VAL A 299 -18.80 -9.66 5.42
C VAL A 299 -18.46 -8.66 6.55
N PRO A 300 -17.22 -8.57 7.06
CA PRO A 300 -16.90 -7.60 8.11
C PRO A 300 -17.12 -6.15 7.67
N GLU A 301 -16.81 -5.79 6.42
CA GLU A 301 -17.13 -4.46 5.84
C GLU A 301 -18.60 -4.06 6.11
N LEU A 302 -19.52 -4.98 5.82
CA LEU A 302 -20.96 -4.77 5.98
C LEU A 302 -21.37 -4.68 7.46
N THR A 303 -20.61 -5.32 8.36
CA THR A 303 -20.81 -5.17 9.81
C THR A 303 -20.51 -3.73 10.24
N GLY A 304 -19.43 -3.14 9.72
CA GLY A 304 -19.10 -1.72 9.93
C GLY A 304 -20.17 -0.77 9.38
N VAL A 305 -20.68 -1.04 8.16
CA VAL A 305 -21.79 -0.26 7.59
C VAL A 305 -23.03 -0.29 8.48
N TYR A 306 -23.43 -1.47 8.97
CA TYR A 306 -24.58 -1.58 9.85
C TYR A 306 -24.36 -0.96 11.23
N ALA A 307 -23.15 -1.00 11.77
CA ALA A 307 -22.82 -0.27 12.99
C ALA A 307 -23.02 1.25 12.81
N LYS A 308 -22.50 1.83 11.73
CA LYS A 308 -22.67 3.26 11.42
C LYS A 308 -24.10 3.66 11.09
N ALA A 309 -24.90 2.74 10.56
CA ALA A 309 -26.33 2.95 10.31
C ALA A 309 -27.18 2.97 11.61
N ASP A 310 -26.64 2.51 12.74
CA ASP A 310 -27.31 2.51 14.05
C ASP A 310 -26.50 3.30 15.10
N PRO A 311 -26.39 4.63 14.94
CA PRO A 311 -25.62 5.46 15.84
C PRO A 311 -26.19 5.54 17.26
N GLN A 312 -27.46 5.15 17.46
CA GLN A 312 -28.05 5.09 18.81
C GLN A 312 -27.38 4.03 19.67
N HIS A 313 -26.98 2.91 19.04
CA HIS A 313 -26.31 1.82 19.72
C HIS A 313 -24.79 1.88 19.57
N TYR A 314 -24.23 2.28 18.42
CA TYR A 314 -22.79 2.17 18.13
C TYR A 314 -22.07 3.51 17.94
N SER A 315 -22.55 4.60 18.53
CA SER A 315 -21.97 5.95 18.36
C SER A 315 -20.50 6.07 18.74
N HIS A 316 -20.00 5.23 19.65
CA HIS A 316 -18.61 5.23 20.11
C HIS A 316 -17.72 4.19 19.41
N MET A 317 -18.28 3.39 18.50
CA MET A 317 -17.53 2.40 17.74
C MET A 317 -16.73 3.05 16.61
N LEU A 318 -15.41 2.93 16.70
CA LEU A 318 -14.49 3.22 15.61
C LEU A 318 -14.22 1.96 14.78
N THR A 319 -14.18 2.15 13.46
CA THR A 319 -13.84 1.12 12.49
C THR A 319 -12.45 1.39 11.95
N TYR A 320 -11.61 0.36 11.91
CA TYR A 320 -10.23 0.45 11.45
C TYR A 320 -10.08 -0.43 10.21
N MET A 321 -9.48 0.12 9.16
CA MET A 321 -9.03 -0.66 8.00
C MET A 321 -7.50 -0.70 7.99
N GLU A 322 -6.93 -1.77 7.46
CA GLU A 322 -5.49 -1.97 7.39
C GLU A 322 -4.80 -0.96 6.48
N SER A 323 -5.55 -0.32 5.57
CA SER A 323 -5.09 0.78 4.72
C SER A 323 -4.65 2.03 5.50
N GLY A 324 -5.06 2.15 6.77
CA GLY A 324 -4.82 3.32 7.62
C GLY A 324 -6.03 4.26 7.73
N VAL A 325 -7.15 3.94 7.08
CA VAL A 325 -8.41 4.70 7.23
C VAL A 325 -9.09 4.33 8.56
N ILE A 326 -9.47 5.35 9.33
CA ILE A 326 -10.14 5.22 10.62
C ILE A 326 -11.50 5.91 10.56
N GLY A 327 -12.53 5.21 11.03
CA GLY A 327 -13.88 5.72 11.10
C GLY A 327 -14.63 5.64 9.78
N GLY A 328 -15.66 6.47 9.65
CA GLY A 328 -16.50 6.56 8.46
C GLY A 328 -17.32 5.32 8.15
N ILE A 329 -17.98 5.35 6.99
CA ILE A 329 -18.73 4.24 6.41
C ILE A 329 -17.81 3.52 5.43
N PRO A 330 -17.37 2.27 5.73
CA PRO A 330 -16.42 1.56 4.88
C PRO A 330 -17.04 1.29 3.51
N GLU A 331 -16.27 1.59 2.46
CA GLU A 331 -16.59 1.15 1.11
C GLU A 331 -16.40 -0.36 1.00
N ARG A 332 -17.15 -0.96 0.07
CA ARG A 332 -17.11 -2.40 -0.19
C ARG A 332 -16.36 -2.67 -1.48
N ARG A 333 -16.17 -3.95 -1.81
CA ARG A 333 -15.69 -4.35 -3.15
C ARG A 333 -16.41 -3.57 -4.26
N PRO A 334 -15.65 -2.97 -5.21
CA PRO A 334 -14.20 -3.14 -5.42
C PRO A 334 -13.28 -2.27 -4.53
N ASP A 335 -13.81 -1.26 -3.85
CA ASP A 335 -13.09 -0.17 -3.16
C ASP A 335 -12.91 -0.40 -1.65
N PHE A 336 -12.85 -1.65 -1.22
CA PHE A 336 -12.48 -1.96 0.16
C PHE A 336 -11.13 -1.29 0.52
N GLY A 337 -11.03 -0.72 1.71
CA GLY A 337 -9.84 -0.01 2.19
C GLY A 337 -10.00 1.51 2.25
N VAL A 338 -11.11 2.07 1.74
CA VAL A 338 -11.50 3.47 1.95
C VAL A 338 -12.84 3.56 2.68
N ALA A 339 -13.18 4.74 3.19
CA ALA A 339 -14.47 5.01 3.80
C ALA A 339 -14.98 6.39 3.37
N LEU A 340 -16.31 6.52 3.28
CA LEU A 340 -16.98 7.81 3.25
C LEU A 340 -17.02 8.39 4.66
N ASP A 341 -16.90 9.72 4.79
CA ASP A 341 -16.85 10.41 6.08
C ASP A 341 -15.75 9.87 7.04
N PRO A 342 -14.50 9.68 6.61
CA PRO A 342 -13.46 9.17 7.50
C PRO A 342 -13.21 10.14 8.66
N ASP A 343 -12.94 9.60 9.84
CA ASP A 343 -12.63 10.40 11.04
C ASP A 343 -11.17 10.86 11.00
N SER A 344 -10.27 10.00 10.52
CA SER A 344 -8.84 10.32 10.37
C SER A 344 -8.12 9.32 9.47
N PHE A 345 -6.87 9.65 9.14
CA PHE A 345 -5.97 8.79 8.39
C PHE A 345 -4.66 8.58 9.15
N LEU A 346 -4.18 7.34 9.17
CA LEU A 346 -2.81 6.98 9.48
C LEU A 346 -2.12 6.46 8.22
N THR A 347 -0.78 6.50 8.22
CA THR A 347 -0.03 5.65 7.31
C THR A 347 -0.17 4.19 7.75
N GLN A 348 -0.11 3.28 6.78
CA GLN A 348 -0.36 1.87 7.03
C GLN A 348 0.65 1.26 8.02
N ASP A 349 1.92 1.66 7.96
CA ASP A 349 2.92 1.22 8.93
C ASP A 349 2.56 1.61 10.38
N ASN A 350 2.04 2.83 10.58
CA ASN A 350 1.60 3.28 11.91
C ASN A 350 0.29 2.59 12.35
N GLN A 351 -0.61 2.28 11.42
CA GLN A 351 -1.79 1.47 11.72
C GLN A 351 -1.39 0.08 12.23
N PHE A 352 -0.40 -0.55 11.60
CA PHE A 352 0.09 -1.87 12.02
C PHE A 352 0.92 -1.86 13.32
N VAL A 353 1.52 -0.72 13.71
CA VAL A 353 2.07 -0.57 15.07
C VAL A 353 0.96 -0.78 16.10
N GLY A 354 -0.21 -0.15 15.89
CA GLY A 354 -1.38 -0.35 16.73
C GLY A 354 -1.85 -1.80 16.71
N PHE A 355 -2.07 -2.38 15.53
CA PHE A 355 -2.58 -3.75 15.42
C PHE A 355 -1.67 -4.81 16.04
N ASN A 356 -0.35 -4.65 15.95
CA ASN A 356 0.61 -5.57 16.57
C ASN A 356 0.70 -5.38 18.09
N GLY A 357 0.46 -4.16 18.59
CA GLY A 357 0.51 -3.83 20.01
C GLY A 357 -0.73 -4.24 20.80
N GLY A 358 -1.86 -4.49 20.11
CA GLY A 358 -3.12 -4.94 20.71
C GLY A 358 -3.82 -3.86 21.56
N PRO A 359 -4.52 -2.90 20.95
CA PRO A 359 -5.44 -2.02 21.67
C PRO A 359 -6.71 -2.73 22.14
#